data_AF-A0A4S8KJJ8-F1
#
_entry.id   AF-A0A4S8KJJ8-F1
#
_cell.length_a   1.000
_cell.length_b   1.000
_cell.length_c   1.000
_cell.angle_alpha   90.00
_cell.angle_beta   90.00
_cell.angle_gamma   90.00
#
_symmetry.space_group_name_H-M   'P 1'
#
loop_
_entity.id
_entity.type
_entity.pdbx_description
1 polymer ?
#
loop_
_entity_poly.entity_id
_entity_poly.type
_entity_poly.pdbx_seq_one_letter_code
_entity_poly.pdbx_strand_id
1 'polypeptide(L)'
;VQAALRRLQMKEIADFRNERNKQRSRMIIEKSRLLFGVCDPFKVLKEGEVYLRISTGYGGTTLVHGDVLVVRNPCLYPGDCLKLRAVHHEKLIHLVDCLVFASVAKPGRHAAPSMSSGGDLDGDKFFVCWDPDLVPPIVAEVSIALYA
;
A
#
# COMPACT_ATOMS: atom_id res chain seq x y z
N VAL A 1 8.13 7.04 -36.02
CA VAL A 1 8.33 6.22 -34.78
C VAL A 1 7.51 6.75 -33.59
N GLN A 2 7.59 8.04 -33.23
CA GLN A 2 6.84 8.61 -32.10
C GLN A 2 5.30 8.51 -32.20
N ALA A 3 4.71 8.73 -33.38
CA ALA A 3 3.25 8.65 -33.55
C ALA A 3 2.70 7.22 -33.36
N ALA A 4 3.47 6.20 -33.77
CA ALA A 4 3.10 4.80 -33.59
C ALA A 4 3.17 4.38 -32.12
N LEU A 5 4.20 4.82 -31.40
CA LEU A 5 4.35 4.61 -29.96
C LEU A 5 3.22 5.29 -29.18
N ARG A 6 2.90 6.55 -29.52
CA ARG A 6 1.80 7.28 -28.88
C ARG A 6 0.44 6.64 -29.14
N ARG A 7 0.23 6.08 -30.33
CA ARG A 7 -0.97 5.31 -30.67
C ARG A 7 -1.09 4.03 -29.84
N LEU A 8 0.01 3.30 -29.67
CA LEU A 8 0.04 2.09 -28.83
C LEU A 8 -0.21 2.43 -27.35
N GLN A 9 0.41 3.50 -26.83
CA GLN A 9 0.15 3.98 -25.47
C GLN A 9 -1.30 4.42 -25.26
N MET A 10 -1.89 5.17 -26.21
CA MET A 10 -3.29 5.58 -26.13
C MET A 10 -4.24 4.39 -26.23
N LYS A 11 -3.89 3.37 -27.03
CA LYS A 11 -4.63 2.11 -27.11
C LYS A 11 -4.58 1.36 -25.78
N GLU A 12 -3.39 1.23 -25.17
CA GLU A 12 -3.24 0.58 -23.87
C GLU A 12 -4.04 1.31 -22.78
N ILE A 13 -3.99 2.65 -22.75
CA ILE A 13 -4.77 3.48 -21.82
C ILE A 13 -6.29 3.32 -22.07
N ALA A 14 -6.72 3.23 -23.33
CA ALA A 14 -8.13 2.99 -23.67
C ALA A 14 -8.59 1.57 -23.29
N ASP A 15 -7.76 0.56 -23.52
CA ASP A 15 -8.00 -0.84 -23.15
C ASP A 15 -7.94 -1.03 -21.63
N PHE A 16 -7.15 -0.22 -20.92
CA PHE A 16 -7.15 -0.14 -19.45
C PHE A 16 -8.48 0.45 -18.93
N ARG A 17 -8.99 1.50 -19.58
CA ARG A 17 -10.30 2.10 -19.22
C ARG A 17 -11.48 1.17 -19.50
N ASN A 18 -11.38 0.27 -20.48
CA ASN A 18 -12.46 -0.64 -20.88
C ASN A 18 -12.42 -1.96 -20.10
N GLU A 19 -12.63 -1.86 -18.79
CA GLU A 19 -12.36 -2.89 -17.79
C GLU A 19 -13.48 -3.95 -17.62
N ARG A 20 -14.58 -3.83 -18.38
CA ARG A 20 -15.82 -4.64 -18.18
C ARG A 20 -15.76 -6.04 -18.80
N ASN A 21 -15.02 -6.22 -19.90
CA ASN A 21 -15.00 -7.47 -20.68
C ASN A 21 -13.68 -8.24 -20.60
N LYS A 22 -12.70 -7.76 -19.82
CA LYS A 22 -11.47 -8.51 -19.56
C LYS A 22 -11.74 -9.57 -18.49
N GLN A 23 -11.42 -10.83 -18.80
CA GLN A 23 -11.35 -11.86 -17.77
C GLN A 23 -10.35 -11.41 -16.70
N ARG A 24 -10.81 -11.32 -15.44
CA ARG A 24 -9.95 -10.98 -14.31
C ARG A 24 -9.70 -12.24 -13.50
N SER A 25 -8.45 -12.61 -13.36
CA SER A 25 -8.02 -13.63 -12.40
C SER A 25 -8.05 -13.05 -10.98
N ARG A 26 -9.25 -12.81 -10.44
CA ARG A 26 -9.41 -12.33 -9.06
C ARG A 26 -9.09 -13.46 -8.09
N MET A 27 -7.95 -13.35 -7.41
CA MET A 27 -7.62 -14.21 -6.29
C MET A 27 -8.18 -13.59 -5.00
N ILE A 28 -8.96 -14.35 -4.25
CA ILE A 28 -9.50 -13.91 -2.97
C ILE A 28 -8.43 -14.14 -1.90
N ILE A 29 -8.06 -13.08 -1.19
CA ILE A 29 -7.11 -13.12 -0.08
C ILE A 29 -7.86 -12.66 1.17
N GLU A 30 -8.24 -13.59 2.04
CA GLU A 30 -9.10 -13.30 3.19
C GLU A 30 -8.44 -12.34 4.20
N LYS A 31 -7.13 -12.55 4.42
CA LYS A 31 -6.27 -11.73 5.29
C LYS A 31 -5.73 -10.49 4.57
N SER A 32 -6.62 -9.78 3.89
CA SER A 32 -6.29 -8.53 3.20
C SER A 32 -7.44 -7.53 3.16
N ARG A 33 -7.16 -6.25 2.96
CA ARG A 33 -8.16 -5.20 2.71
C ARG A 33 -7.64 -4.16 1.73
N LEU A 34 -8.55 -3.45 1.09
CA LEU A 34 -8.26 -2.21 0.37
C LEU A 34 -8.76 -1.05 1.23
N LEU A 35 -7.84 -0.25 1.77
CA LEU A 35 -8.14 0.77 2.79
C LEU A 35 -7.59 2.13 2.37
N PHE A 36 -8.23 3.20 2.82
CA PHE A 36 -7.68 4.54 2.68
C PHE A 36 -6.43 4.70 3.54
N GLY A 37 -5.39 5.31 2.97
CA GLY A 37 -4.22 5.75 3.73
C GLY A 37 -4.53 7.02 4.50
N VAL A 38 -4.09 7.08 5.76
CA VAL A 38 -4.16 8.31 6.57
C VAL A 38 -2.84 8.54 7.31
N CYS A 39 -2.58 9.78 7.70
CA CYS A 39 -1.42 10.13 8.49
C CYS A 39 -1.67 9.86 9.98
N ASP A 40 -0.63 9.47 10.72
CA ASP A 40 -0.65 9.42 12.17
C ASP A 40 -0.71 10.85 12.77
N PRO A 41 -1.85 11.27 13.34
CA PRO A 41 -1.99 12.63 13.86
C PRO A 41 -1.22 12.86 15.16
N PHE A 42 -0.78 11.80 15.86
CA PHE A 42 -0.08 11.90 17.15
C PHE A 42 1.42 11.65 17.05
N LYS A 43 1.93 11.27 15.88
CA LYS A 43 3.36 10.96 15.63
C LYS A 43 3.93 9.91 16.60
N VAL A 44 3.14 8.89 16.88
CA VAL A 44 3.50 7.77 17.76
C VAL A 44 4.07 6.58 17.00
N LEU A 45 3.76 6.44 15.72
CA LEU A 45 4.31 5.40 14.86
C LEU A 45 5.72 5.80 14.41
N LYS A 46 6.65 4.85 14.46
CA LYS A 46 8.01 5.02 13.92
C LYS A 46 8.03 4.76 12.42
N GLU A 47 9.09 5.20 11.77
CA GLU A 47 9.33 4.85 10.38
C GLU A 47 9.31 3.32 10.18
N GLY A 48 8.54 2.85 9.19
CA GLY A 48 8.33 1.43 8.93
C GLY A 48 7.17 0.80 9.71
N GLU A 49 6.59 1.52 10.68
CA GLU A 49 5.41 1.09 11.43
C GLU A 49 4.12 1.65 10.80
N VAL A 50 3.07 0.85 10.90
CA VAL A 50 1.70 1.23 10.54
C VAL A 50 0.76 0.80 11.66
N TYR A 51 -0.42 1.41 11.71
CA TYR A 51 -1.51 0.96 12.55
C TYR A 51 -2.72 0.57 11.69
N LEU A 52 -3.35 -0.55 12.05
CA LEU A 52 -4.43 -1.14 11.28
C LEU A 52 -5.42 -1.86 12.19
N ARG A 53 -6.65 -1.34 12.24
CA ARG A 53 -7.79 -1.95 12.91
C ARG A 53 -8.95 -2.03 11.92
N ILE A 54 -9.54 -3.21 11.78
CA ILE A 54 -10.49 -3.52 10.71
C ILE A 54 -11.80 -4.01 11.30
N SER A 55 -12.92 -3.57 10.75
CA SER A 55 -14.25 -4.07 11.08
C SER A 55 -14.44 -5.51 10.59
N THR A 56 -15.05 -6.32 11.45
CA THR A 56 -15.46 -7.70 11.16
C THR A 56 -16.94 -7.74 10.80
N GLY A 57 -17.36 -8.74 10.03
CA GLY A 57 -18.77 -8.87 9.60
C GLY A 57 -19.79 -9.04 10.73
N TYR A 58 -19.35 -9.28 11.97
CA TYR A 58 -20.20 -9.49 13.15
C TYR A 58 -20.28 -8.27 14.08
N GLY A 59 -19.94 -7.07 13.58
CA GLY A 59 -20.00 -5.83 14.36
C GLY A 59 -18.84 -5.62 15.35
N GLY A 60 -17.87 -6.54 15.38
CA GLY A 60 -16.61 -6.39 16.11
C GLY A 60 -15.50 -5.79 15.24
N THR A 61 -14.34 -5.54 15.83
CA THR A 61 -13.12 -5.12 15.09
C THR A 61 -11.95 -6.00 15.46
N THR A 62 -11.05 -6.24 14.51
CA THR A 62 -9.78 -6.95 14.74
C THR A 62 -8.62 -5.99 14.55
N LEU A 63 -7.68 -6.02 15.49
CA LEU A 63 -6.42 -5.31 15.39
C LEU A 63 -5.39 -6.20 14.68
N VAL A 64 -4.72 -5.65 13.67
CA VAL A 64 -3.70 -6.36 12.90
C VAL A 64 -2.33 -6.13 13.51
N HIS A 65 -1.55 -7.20 13.64
CA HIS A 65 -0.21 -7.20 14.21
C HIS A 65 0.78 -7.97 13.35
N GLY A 66 2.03 -7.53 13.39
CA GLY A 66 3.13 -8.21 12.70
C GLY A 66 3.40 -7.62 11.32
N ASP A 67 4.12 -8.38 10.51
CA ASP A 67 4.54 -7.90 9.18
C ASP A 67 3.34 -7.87 8.23
N VAL A 68 3.24 -6.79 7.45
CA VAL A 68 2.19 -6.60 6.44
C VAL A 68 2.81 -6.17 5.12
N LEU A 69 2.22 -6.65 4.03
CA LEU A 69 2.49 -6.19 2.67
C LEU A 69 1.51 -5.07 2.34
N VAL A 70 2.04 -3.92 1.92
CA VAL A 70 1.26 -2.73 1.53
C VAL A 70 1.61 -2.35 0.09
N VAL A 71 0.59 -2.18 -0.73
CA VAL A 71 0.73 -1.90 -2.17
C VAL A 71 -0.33 -0.90 -2.61
N ARG A 72 0.08 0.13 -3.37
CA ARG A 72 -0.82 1.00 -4.11
C ARG A 72 -0.90 0.53 -5.57
N ASN A 73 -2.11 0.54 -6.13
CA ASN A 73 -2.30 0.23 -7.55
C ASN A 73 -2.24 1.50 -8.41
N PRO A 74 -1.58 1.46 -9.58
CA PRO A 74 -0.89 0.31 -10.16
C PRO A 74 0.50 0.07 -9.54
N CYS A 75 0.84 -1.18 -9.27
CA CYS A 75 2.16 -1.61 -8.81
C CYS A 75 3.01 -2.01 -10.02
N LEU A 76 3.94 -1.15 -10.43
CA LEU A 76 4.73 -1.31 -11.66
C LEU A 76 6.20 -1.61 -11.40
N TYR A 77 6.66 -1.37 -10.17
CA TYR A 77 8.04 -1.55 -9.76
C TYR A 77 8.14 -2.44 -8.50
N PRO A 78 9.15 -3.32 -8.36
CA PRO A 78 9.29 -4.15 -7.15
C PRO A 78 9.33 -3.36 -5.84
N GLY A 79 9.87 -2.13 -5.87
CA GLY A 79 9.88 -1.22 -4.72
C GLY A 79 8.50 -0.67 -4.33
N ASP A 80 7.47 -0.82 -5.17
CA ASP A 80 6.10 -0.41 -4.83
C ASP A 80 5.47 -1.33 -3.76
N CYS A 81 6.02 -2.55 -3.61
CA CYS A 81 5.63 -3.51 -2.60
C CYS A 81 6.35 -3.24 -1.28
N LEU A 82 5.66 -2.64 -0.33
CA LEU A 82 6.24 -2.28 0.96
C LEU A 82 5.96 -3.37 1.99
N LYS A 83 7.00 -3.84 2.67
CA LYS A 83 6.84 -4.61 3.91
C LYS A 83 6.96 -3.67 5.09
N LEU A 84 5.88 -3.54 5.85
CA LEU A 84 5.78 -2.67 7.02
C LEU A 84 5.40 -3.50 8.25
N ARG A 85 5.51 -2.92 9.44
CA ARG A 85 5.15 -3.59 10.70
C ARG A 85 3.88 -2.97 11.29
N ALA A 86 2.81 -3.74 11.36
CA ALA A 86 1.58 -3.35 12.05
C ALA A 86 1.77 -3.43 13.57
N VAL A 87 1.56 -2.32 14.26
CA VAL A 87 1.72 -2.18 15.73
C VAL A 87 0.45 -1.68 16.38
N HIS A 88 0.25 -2.04 17.66
CA HIS A 88 -0.80 -1.45 18.47
C HIS A 88 -0.34 -0.10 19.04
N HIS A 89 -1.24 0.88 19.07
CA HIS A 89 -1.04 2.06 19.91
C HIS A 89 -2.39 2.59 20.42
N GLU A 90 -2.52 2.81 21.73
CA GLU A 90 -3.79 3.21 22.37
C GLU A 90 -4.35 4.52 21.82
N LYS A 91 -3.47 5.50 21.56
CA LYS A 91 -3.88 6.79 20.94
C LYS A 91 -4.55 6.64 19.57
N LEU A 92 -4.32 5.54 18.86
CA LEU A 92 -4.88 5.30 17.52
C LEU A 92 -6.11 4.40 17.54
N ILE A 93 -6.58 3.96 18.72
CA ILE A 93 -7.64 2.95 18.86
C ILE A 93 -8.95 3.33 18.15
N HIS A 94 -9.25 4.62 18.08
CA HIS A 94 -10.45 5.16 17.46
C HIS A 94 -10.41 5.15 15.93
N LEU A 95 -9.23 4.97 15.33
CA LEU A 95 -9.07 4.84 13.88
C LEU A 95 -9.40 3.40 13.48
N VAL A 96 -10.42 3.24 12.64
CA VAL A 96 -10.94 1.95 12.18
C VAL A 96 -11.16 2.03 10.68
N ASP A 97 -10.87 0.94 9.97
CA ASP A 97 -11.03 0.81 8.51
C ASP A 97 -10.19 1.82 7.69
N CYS A 98 -9.03 2.20 8.23
CA CYS A 98 -7.99 2.95 7.54
C CYS A 98 -6.61 2.37 7.85
N LEU A 99 -5.66 2.60 6.94
CA LEU A 99 -4.26 2.28 7.12
C LEU A 99 -3.53 3.54 7.58
N VAL A 100 -3.08 3.56 8.83
CA VAL A 100 -2.41 4.72 9.43
C VAL A 100 -0.91 4.60 9.21
N PHE A 101 -0.33 5.55 8.48
CA PHE A 101 1.10 5.63 8.22
C PHE A 101 1.79 6.55 9.22
N ALA A 102 3.02 6.17 9.60
CA ALA A 102 3.90 7.06 10.35
C ALA A 102 4.08 8.41 9.62
N SER A 103 3.95 9.50 10.36
CA SER A 103 4.18 10.87 9.86
C SER A 103 5.60 11.36 10.12
N VAL A 104 6.51 10.44 10.43
CA VAL A 104 7.94 10.68 10.64
C VAL A 104 8.75 9.82 9.68
N ALA A 105 9.84 10.39 9.16
CA ALA A 105 10.81 9.69 8.33
C ALA A 105 12.22 10.14 8.73
N LYS A 106 13.21 9.25 8.65
CA LYS A 106 14.61 9.62 8.80
C LYS A 106 15.01 10.64 7.71
N PRO A 107 15.96 11.53 8.01
CA PRO A 107 16.50 12.45 7.01
C PRO A 107 16.95 11.71 5.74
N GLY A 108 16.54 12.20 4.58
CA GLY A 108 16.87 11.59 3.28
C GLY A 108 16.04 10.36 2.89
N ARG A 109 15.04 9.97 3.69
CA ARG A 109 14.09 8.89 3.31
C ARG A 109 12.74 9.45 2.92
N HIS A 110 12.11 8.81 1.95
CA HIS A 110 10.76 9.12 1.50
C HIS A 110 9.71 8.56 2.47
N ALA A 111 8.55 9.22 2.55
CA ALA A 111 7.43 8.70 3.31
C ALA A 111 6.90 7.41 2.66
N ALA A 112 6.49 6.43 3.46
CA ALA A 112 6.02 5.14 2.96
C ALA A 112 4.95 5.23 1.85
N PRO A 113 3.90 6.08 1.95
CA PRO A 113 2.92 6.23 0.87
C PRO A 113 3.54 6.56 -0.49
N SER A 114 4.52 7.48 -0.50
CA SER A 114 5.22 7.93 -1.72
C SER A 114 6.15 6.87 -2.30
N MET A 115 6.58 5.90 -1.50
CA MET A 115 7.38 4.78 -1.97
C MET A 115 6.56 3.74 -2.73
N SER A 116 5.22 3.76 -2.62
CA SER A 116 4.33 2.84 -3.34
C SER A 116 3.63 3.56 -4.50
N SER A 117 4.15 3.38 -5.71
CA SER A 117 3.61 3.98 -6.94
C SER A 117 3.56 5.52 -6.89
N GLY A 118 4.34 6.19 -6.04
CA GLY A 118 4.30 7.65 -5.87
C GLY A 118 3.04 8.17 -5.18
N GLY A 119 2.42 7.38 -4.30
CA GLY A 119 1.19 7.76 -3.61
C GLY A 119 1.36 8.85 -2.55
N ASP A 120 0.23 9.38 -2.09
CA ASP A 120 0.17 10.28 -0.94
C ASP A 120 -1.03 9.91 -0.05
N LEU A 121 -1.57 10.87 0.71
CA LEU A 121 -2.65 10.66 1.68
C LEU A 121 -3.83 11.62 1.42
N ASP A 122 -4.07 11.99 0.16
CA ASP A 122 -5.16 12.88 -0.25
C ASP A 122 -6.50 12.15 -0.56
N GLY A 123 -6.49 10.81 -0.47
CA GLY A 123 -7.59 9.95 -0.91
C GLY A 123 -7.14 8.58 -1.45
N ASP A 124 -5.82 8.35 -1.50
CA ASP A 124 -5.22 7.09 -1.94
C ASP A 124 -5.69 5.88 -1.12
N LYS A 125 -5.90 4.76 -1.84
CA LYS A 125 -6.21 3.45 -1.26
C LYS A 125 -5.05 2.49 -1.44
N PHE A 126 -4.75 1.77 -0.38
CA PHE A 126 -3.69 0.78 -0.33
C PHE A 126 -4.29 -0.61 -0.10
N PHE A 127 -3.86 -1.56 -0.91
CA PHE A 127 -4.03 -2.97 -0.61
C PHE A 127 -3.07 -3.32 0.53
N VAL A 128 -3.61 -3.84 1.63
CA VAL A 128 -2.85 -4.36 2.76
C VAL A 128 -3.14 -5.83 2.94
N CYS A 129 -2.09 -6.64 3.08
CA CYS A 129 -2.17 -8.08 3.31
C CYS A 129 -1.32 -8.45 4.53
N TRP A 130 -1.87 -9.27 5.41
CA TRP A 130 -1.19 -9.82 6.59
C TRP A 130 -1.20 -11.35 6.60
N ASP A 131 -1.39 -11.96 5.42
CA ASP A 131 -1.26 -13.40 5.26
C ASP A 131 0.22 -13.80 5.28
N PRO A 132 0.69 -14.60 6.25
CA PRO A 132 2.10 -14.99 6.33
C PRO A 132 2.60 -15.73 5.08
N ASP A 133 1.72 -16.37 4.32
CA ASP A 133 2.10 -17.08 3.08
C ASP A 133 2.35 -16.11 1.91
N LEU A 134 1.81 -14.89 1.98
CA LEU A 134 1.94 -13.86 0.94
C LEU A 134 2.83 -12.70 1.34
N VAL A 135 2.99 -12.43 2.64
CA VAL A 135 3.92 -11.43 3.14
C VAL A 135 5.34 -11.98 2.97
N PRO A 136 6.18 -11.36 2.12
CA PRO A 136 7.48 -11.94 1.82
C PRO A 136 8.39 -11.88 3.06
N PRO A 137 9.25 -12.88 3.28
CA PRO A 137 10.20 -12.85 4.40
C PRO A 137 11.22 -11.72 4.21
N ILE A 138 11.62 -11.43 2.97
CA ILE A 138 12.60 -10.42 2.58
C ILE A 138 12.02 -9.60 1.43
N VAL A 139 12.19 -8.27 1.47
CA VAL A 139 11.85 -7.39 0.34
C VAL A 139 13.11 -7.06 -0.42
N ALA A 140 13.03 -7.03 -1.75
CA ALA A 140 14.13 -6.57 -2.58
C ALA A 140 14.43 -5.09 -2.26
N GLU A 141 15.63 -4.80 -1.78
CA GLU A 141 16.08 -3.42 -1.60
C GLU A 141 16.47 -2.83 -2.94
N VAL A 142 15.97 -1.62 -3.20
CA VAL A 142 16.32 -0.88 -4.41
C VAL A 142 17.58 -0.08 -4.08
N SER A 143 18.71 -0.52 -4.62
CA SER A 143 19.93 0.27 -4.59
C SER A 143 19.77 1.48 -5.52
N ILE A 144 19.45 2.65 -4.96
CA ILE A 144 19.51 3.95 -5.66
C ILE A 144 20.98 4.45 -5.64
N ALA A 145 21.94 3.57 -5.90
CA ALA A 145 23.37 3.93 -5.91
C ALA A 145 23.90 4.33 -7.31
N LEU A 146 23.04 4.59 -8.31
CA LEU A 146 23.50 4.78 -9.69
C LEU A 146 23.04 6.05 -10.41
N TYR A 147 22.41 7.01 -9.73
CA TYR A 147 22.11 8.32 -10.32
C TYR A 147 22.37 9.44 -9.32
N ALA A 148 23.66 9.67 -9.02
CA ALA A 148 24.17 10.91 -8.46
C ALA A 148 25.09 11.57 -9.49
#